data_AF-A0A3D5KEM5-F1
#
_entry.id   AF-A0A3D5KEM5-F1
#
_cell.length_a   1.000
_cell.length_b   1.000
_cell.length_c   1.000
_cell.angle_alpha   90.00
_cell.angle_beta   90.00
_cell.angle_gamma   90.00
#
_symmetry.space_group_name_H-M   'P 1'
#
loop_
_entity.id
_entity.type
_entity.pdbx_description
1 polymer ?
#
loop_
_entity_poly.entity_id
_entity_poly.type
_entity_poly.pdbx_seq_one_letter_code
_entity_poly.pdbx_strand_id
1 'polypeptide(L)'
;MGHGIGKSINYYIQCLLDVLYGNSEECLLCNNPTEELICESCEKKINFTVVEGSIQRENIKIKYFSCSYYNALVKEMIIRLKYKSDFNCGRVLVSLMKRLVLAREIEAEYA
;
A
#
# COMPACT_ATOMS: atom_id res chain seq x y z
N MET A 1 6.72 1.19 30.31
CA MET A 1 5.48 1.85 29.86
C MET A 1 5.80 3.31 29.57
N GLY A 2 5.91 3.71 28.30
CA GLY A 2 6.27 5.10 27.98
C GLY A 2 6.73 5.27 26.55
N HIS A 3 5.87 5.00 25.56
CA HIS A 3 6.16 5.17 24.13
C HIS A 3 4.89 5.57 23.32
N GLY A 4 3.89 6.18 23.98
CA GLY A 4 2.63 6.58 23.34
C GLY A 4 2.67 8.01 22.76
N ILE A 5 3.30 8.94 23.49
CA ILE A 5 3.23 10.38 23.19
C ILE A 5 3.93 10.73 21.88
N GLY A 6 5.10 10.12 21.60
CA GLY A 6 5.87 10.40 20.38
C GLY A 6 5.17 9.96 19.09
N LYS A 7 4.41 8.86 19.12
CA LYS A 7 3.67 8.38 17.93
C LYS A 7 2.48 9.28 17.60
N SER A 8 1.76 9.75 18.62
CA SER A 8 0.66 10.70 18.45
C SER A 8 1.15 12.04 17.90
N ILE A 9 2.28 12.56 18.40
CA ILE A 9 2.87 13.79 17.90
C ILE A 9 3.27 13.67 16.43
N ASN A 10 3.90 12.56 16.04
CA ASN A 10 4.29 12.34 14.64
C ASN A 10 3.09 12.30 13.69
N TYR A 11 1.97 11.71 14.14
CA TYR A 11 0.73 11.69 13.37
C TYR A 11 0.19 13.10 13.13
N TYR A 12 0.10 13.93 14.17
CA TYR A 12 -0.37 15.31 14.03
C TYR A 12 0.55 16.17 13.17
N ILE A 13 1.86 15.95 13.25
CA ILE A 13 2.84 16.62 12.37
C ILE A 13 2.60 16.22 10.91
N GLN A 14 2.39 14.94 10.61
CA GLN A 14 2.08 14.49 9.24
C GLN A 14 0.77 15.09 8.72
N CYS A 15 -0.29 15.10 9.53
CA CYS A 15 -1.55 15.77 9.15
C CYS A 15 -1.37 17.26 8.89
N LEU A 16 -0.53 17.94 9.68
CA LEU A 16 -0.21 19.35 9.47
C LEU A 16 0.60 19.56 8.17
N LEU A 17 1.58 18.70 7.90
CA LEU A 17 2.38 18.76 6.68
C LEU A 17 1.53 18.52 5.44
N ASP A 18 0.61 17.54 5.47
CA ASP A 18 -0.34 17.27 4.38
C ASP A 18 -1.22 18.50 4.07
N VAL A 19 -1.64 19.24 5.11
CA VAL A 19 -2.46 20.46 4.97
C VAL A 19 -1.63 21.64 4.47
N LEU A 20 -0.40 21.79 4.93
CA LEU A 20 0.47 22.93 4.59
C LEU A 20 1.10 22.81 3.20
N TYR A 21 1.51 21.61 2.82
CA TYR A 21 2.30 21.38 1.61
C TYR A 21 1.48 20.80 0.46
N GLY A 22 0.25 20.34 0.70
CA GLY A 22 -0.52 19.59 -0.29
C GLY A 22 0.12 18.24 -0.62
N ASN A 23 -0.57 17.41 -1.40
CA ASN A 23 0.08 16.24 -2.00
C ASN A 23 1.31 16.74 -2.77
N SER A 24 2.47 16.12 -2.59
CA SER A 24 3.60 16.38 -3.48
C SER A 24 3.11 16.18 -4.91
N GLU A 25 3.28 17.19 -5.78
CA GLU A 25 2.98 17.10 -7.22
C GLU A 25 3.96 16.16 -7.93
N GLU A 26 4.46 15.14 -7.25
CA GLU A 26 5.50 14.22 -7.65
C GLU A 26 5.15 12.80 -7.23
N CYS A 27 5.50 11.85 -8.10
CA CYS A 27 5.25 10.43 -7.89
C CYS A 27 6.08 9.92 -6.72
N LEU A 28 5.43 9.24 -5.78
CA LEU A 28 6.08 8.66 -4.60
C LEU A 28 7.29 7.75 -4.92
N LEU A 29 7.32 7.13 -6.10
CA LEU A 29 8.30 6.11 -6.49
C LEU A 29 9.40 6.60 -7.45
N CYS A 30 9.14 7.64 -8.25
CA CYS A 30 10.10 8.12 -9.24
C CYS A 30 10.26 9.64 -9.28
N ASN A 31 9.54 10.36 -8.45
CA ASN A 31 9.52 11.83 -8.35
C ASN A 31 9.13 12.55 -9.65
N ASN A 32 8.58 11.85 -10.65
CA ASN A 32 8.03 12.51 -11.83
C ASN A 32 6.77 13.29 -11.47
N PRO A 33 6.49 14.43 -12.12
CA PRO A 33 5.31 15.22 -11.82
C PRO A 33 4.00 14.42 -11.96
N THR A 34 3.13 14.50 -10.95
CA THR A 34 1.79 13.87 -10.97
C THR A 34 0.91 14.44 -9.86
N GLU A 35 -0.39 14.54 -10.11
CA GLU A 35 -1.39 14.92 -9.11
C GLU A 35 -1.80 13.74 -8.21
N GLU A 36 -1.45 12.51 -8.61
CA GLU A 36 -1.75 11.26 -7.91
C GLU A 36 -0.56 10.80 -7.04
N LEU A 37 -0.80 9.87 -6.11
CA LEU A 37 0.29 9.31 -5.29
C LEU A 37 1.37 8.59 -6.11
N ILE A 38 1.01 8.00 -7.25
CA ILE A 38 1.94 7.38 -8.20
C ILE A 38 1.58 7.79 -9.62
N CYS A 39 2.59 8.02 -10.46
CA CYS A 39 2.36 8.28 -11.87
C CYS A 39 1.97 7.00 -12.62
N GLU A 40 1.29 7.16 -13.75
CA GLU A 40 0.81 6.06 -14.61
C GLU A 40 1.93 5.08 -15.01
N SER A 41 3.15 5.60 -15.23
CA SER A 41 4.30 4.77 -15.59
C SER A 41 4.72 3.81 -14.46
N CYS A 42 4.65 4.26 -13.21
CA CYS A 42 4.93 3.44 -12.04
C CYS A 42 3.77 2.47 -11.78
N GLU A 43 2.53 2.91 -11.98
CA GLU A 43 1.36 2.03 -11.86
C GLU A 43 1.43 0.85 -12.84
N LYS A 44 1.77 1.12 -14.11
CA LYS A 44 1.98 0.06 -15.11
C LYS A 44 3.10 -0.90 -14.72
N LYS A 45 4.19 -0.40 -14.13
CA LYS A 45 5.32 -1.23 -13.65
C LYS A 45 4.98 -2.06 -12.42
N ILE A 46 4.09 -1.57 -11.55
CA ILE A 46 3.53 -2.38 -10.45
C ILE A 46 2.81 -3.59 -11.04
N ASN A 47 2.19 -3.46 -12.21
CA ASN A 47 1.56 -4.53 -12.96
C ASN A 47 0.48 -5.26 -12.14
N PHE A 48 -0.58 -4.52 -11.79
CA PHE A 48 -1.72 -5.08 -11.09
C PHE A 48 -2.23 -6.32 -11.85
N THR A 49 -2.19 -7.47 -11.19
CA THR A 49 -2.62 -8.75 -11.74
C THR A 49 -3.29 -9.52 -10.63
N VAL A 50 -4.47 -10.05 -10.91
CA VAL A 50 -5.17 -10.90 -9.95
C VAL A 50 -4.68 -12.34 -10.09
N VAL A 51 -3.89 -12.79 -9.12
CA VAL A 51 -3.44 -14.17 -9.01
C VAL A 51 -4.19 -14.84 -7.87
N GLU A 52 -4.74 -16.02 -8.13
CA GLU A 52 -5.37 -16.84 -7.10
C GLU A 52 -4.68 -18.20 -7.03
N GLY A 53 -4.68 -18.80 -5.84
CA GLY A 53 -4.13 -20.12 -5.64
C GLY A 53 -4.53 -20.70 -4.30
N SER A 54 -3.99 -21.88 -4.00
CA SER A 54 -4.15 -22.50 -2.68
C SER A 54 -2.81 -23.01 -2.15
N ILE A 55 -2.56 -22.77 -0.88
CA ILE A 55 -1.42 -23.32 -0.15
C ILE A 55 -1.97 -24.44 0.74
N GLN A 56 -1.40 -25.64 0.57
CA GLN A 56 -1.65 -26.74 1.50
C GLN A 56 -0.61 -26.66 2.61
N ARG A 57 -1.05 -26.54 3.85
CA ARG A 57 -0.17 -26.63 5.03
C ARG A 57 -0.81 -27.60 6.01
N GLU A 58 -0.13 -28.73 6.24
CA GLU A 58 -0.68 -29.84 7.02
C GLU A 58 -2.06 -30.28 6.46
N ASN A 59 -3.09 -30.29 7.30
CA ASN A 59 -4.47 -30.62 6.92
C ASN A 59 -5.33 -29.38 6.59
N ILE A 60 -4.72 -28.20 6.41
CA ILE A 60 -5.43 -26.96 6.10
C ILE A 60 -5.11 -26.52 4.67
N LYS A 61 -6.15 -26.30 3.87
CA LYS A 61 -6.05 -25.70 2.54
C LYS A 61 -6.44 -24.23 2.63
N ILE A 62 -5.47 -23.34 2.41
CA ILE A 62 -5.68 -21.90 2.48
C ILE A 62 -5.77 -21.36 1.05
N LYS A 63 -6.92 -20.80 0.68
CA LYS A 63 -7.06 -20.04 -0.57
C LYS A 63 -6.39 -18.68 -0.39
N TYR A 64 -5.60 -18.25 -1.35
CA TYR A 64 -4.98 -16.92 -1.34
C TYR A 64 -5.27 -16.17 -2.64
N PHE A 65 -5.22 -14.85 -2.53
CA PHE A 65 -5.31 -13.92 -3.63
C PHE A 65 -4.16 -12.92 -3.55
N SER A 66 -3.58 -12.57 -4.69
CA SER A 66 -2.58 -11.52 -4.82
C SER A 66 -3.01 -10.50 -5.87
N CYS A 67 -2.67 -9.23 -5.63
CA CYS A 67 -2.93 -8.10 -6.51
C CYS A 67 -1.71 -7.71 -7.38
N SER A 68 -0.52 -8.26 -7.10
CA SER A 68 0.72 -7.98 -7.82
C SER A 68 1.78 -9.02 -7.50
N TYR A 69 2.79 -9.14 -8.36
CA TYR A 69 4.04 -9.81 -8.01
C TYR A 69 4.90 -8.94 -7.09
N TYR A 70 5.79 -9.58 -6.32
CA TYR A 70 6.78 -8.91 -5.48
C TYR A 70 7.94 -8.36 -6.33
N ASN A 71 7.61 -7.42 -7.23
CA ASN A 71 8.58 -6.70 -8.03
C ASN A 71 9.30 -5.63 -7.20
N ALA A 72 10.30 -4.98 -7.80
CA ALA A 72 11.14 -4.00 -7.11
C ALA A 72 10.32 -2.84 -6.49
N LEU A 73 9.31 -2.34 -7.19
CA LEU A 73 8.47 -1.23 -6.72
C LEU A 73 7.57 -1.64 -5.55
N VAL A 74 6.92 -2.82 -5.64
CA VAL A 74 6.09 -3.37 -4.56
C VAL A 74 6.93 -3.65 -3.33
N LYS A 75 8.12 -4.25 -3.52
CA LYS A 75 9.10 -4.46 -2.45
C LYS A 75 9.49 -3.15 -1.79
N GLU A 76 9.81 -2.12 -2.57
CA GLU A 76 10.17 -0.81 -2.06
C GLU A 76 9.05 -0.19 -1.22
N MET A 77 7.82 -0.21 -1.72
CA MET A 77 6.64 0.29 -0.99
C MET A 77 6.45 -0.44 0.35
N ILE A 78 6.60 -1.77 0.37
CA ILE A 78 6.49 -2.57 1.60
C ILE A 78 7.59 -2.22 2.60
N ILE A 79 8.84 -2.03 2.13
CA ILE A 79 9.98 -1.67 2.98
C ILE A 79 9.79 -0.26 3.56
N ARG A 80 9.39 0.72 2.73
CA ARG A 80 9.13 2.10 3.15
C ARG A 80 8.00 2.16 4.16
N LEU A 81 6.91 1.44 3.92
CA LEU A 81 5.82 1.31 4.89
C LEU A 81 6.32 0.70 6.22
N LYS A 82 6.97 -0.46 6.16
CA LYS A 82 7.36 -1.23 7.36
C LYS A 82 8.39 -0.51 8.23
N TYR A 83 9.42 0.07 7.62
CA TYR A 83 10.59 0.57 8.36
C TYR A 83 10.65 2.09 8.43
N LYS A 84 10.06 2.81 7.48
CA LYS A 84 10.07 4.28 7.45
C LYS A 84 8.72 4.89 7.85
N SER A 85 7.72 4.06 8.14
CA SER A 85 6.35 4.50 8.41
C SER A 85 5.80 5.42 7.31
N ASP A 86 6.20 5.16 6.06
CA ASP A 86 5.69 5.90 4.90
C ASP A 86 4.26 5.43 4.59
N PHE A 87 3.29 6.15 5.16
CA PHE A 87 1.88 5.80 5.04
C PHE A 87 1.34 6.05 3.63
N ASN A 88 1.99 6.87 2.81
CA ASN A 88 1.61 7.05 1.41
C ASN A 88 1.87 5.76 0.60
N CYS A 89 2.98 5.05 0.87
CA CYS A 89 3.18 3.70 0.35
C CYS A 89 2.05 2.76 0.79
N GLY A 90 1.60 2.87 2.05
CA GLY A 90 0.47 2.11 2.58
C GLY A 90 -0.84 2.39 1.84
N ARG A 91 -1.15 3.66 1.54
CA ARG A 91 -2.34 4.06 0.78
C ARG A 91 -2.35 3.44 -0.62
N VAL A 92 -1.21 3.43 -1.31
CA VAL A 92 -1.05 2.78 -2.62
C VAL A 92 -1.23 1.25 -2.52
N LEU A 93 -0.62 0.60 -1.53
CA LEU A 93 -0.80 -0.85 -1.34
C LEU A 93 -2.26 -1.22 -1.03
N VAL A 94 -2.94 -0.43 -0.20
CA VAL A 94 -4.36 -0.62 0.11
C VAL A 94 -5.24 -0.40 -1.12
N SER A 95 -4.93 0.56 -2.00
CA SER A 95 -5.71 0.77 -3.23
C SER A 95 -5.63 -0.44 -4.16
N LEU A 96 -4.44 -1.08 -4.27
CA LEU A 96 -4.27 -2.34 -5.01
C LEU A 96 -5.08 -3.48 -4.38
N MET A 97 -5.08 -3.61 -3.05
CA MET A 97 -5.88 -4.63 -2.36
C MET A 97 -7.38 -4.40 -2.50
N LYS A 98 -7.84 -3.15 -2.44
CA LYS A 98 -9.26 -2.80 -2.68
C LYS A 98 -9.69 -3.19 -4.08
N ARG A 99 -8.87 -2.89 -5.10
CA ARG A 99 -9.12 -3.32 -6.49
C ARG A 99 -9.24 -4.83 -6.61
N LEU A 100 -8.40 -5.59 -5.90
CA LEU A 100 -8.47 -7.05 -5.87
C LEU A 100 -9.77 -7.57 -5.25
N VAL A 101 -10.17 -7.03 -4.10
CA VAL A 101 -11.41 -7.40 -3.39
C VAL A 101 -12.62 -7.15 -4.29
N LEU A 102 -12.69 -5.98 -4.93
CA LEU A 102 -13.76 -5.62 -5.86
C LEU A 102 -13.76 -6.52 -7.11
N ALA A 103 -12.58 -6.79 -7.70
CA ALA A 103 -12.47 -7.60 -8.91
C ALA A 103 -12.83 -9.08 -8.73
N ARG A 104 -12.78 -9.58 -7.49
CA ARG A 104 -13.09 -10.99 -7.16
C ARG A 104 -14.33 -11.15 -6.28
N GLU A 105 -15.06 -10.05 -6.05
CA GLU A 105 -16.26 -10.01 -5.20
C GLU A 105 -16.00 -10.71 -3.85
N ILE A 106 -14.81 -10.50 -3.29
CA ILE A 106 -14.43 -11.12 -2.02
C ILE A 106 -15.28 -10.45 -0.94
N GLU A 107 -16.17 -11.22 -0.33
CA GLU A 107 -16.93 -10.77 0.84
C GLU A 107 -15.94 -10.54 1.99
N ALA A 108 -15.56 -9.28 2.18
CA ALA A 108 -14.85 -8.85 3.37
C ALA A 108 -15.87 -8.74 4.50
N GLU A 109 -16.22 -9.87 5.11
CA GLU A 109 -16.94 -9.87 6.38
C GLU A 109 -16.04 -9.21 7.42
N TYR A 110 -16.27 -7.92 7.69
CA TYR A 110 -15.73 -7.25 8.85
C TYR A 110 -16.52 -7.73 10.07
N ALA A 111 -16.03 -8.78 10.73
CA ALA A 111 -16.47 -9.21 12.06
C ALA A 111 -15.93 -8.28 13.16
#